data_AF-A0A0Q8DWY9-F1
#
_entry.id   AF-A0A0Q8DWY9-F1
#
_cell.length_a   1.000
_cell.length_b   1.000
_cell.length_c   1.000
_cell.angle_alpha   90.00
_cell.angle_beta   90.00
_cell.angle_gamma   90.00
#
_symmetry.space_group_name_H-M   'P 1'
#
loop_
_entity.id
_entity.type
_entity.pdbx_description
1 polymer ?
#
loop_
_entity_poly.entity_id
_entity_poly.type
_entity_poly.pdbx_seq_one_letter_code
_entity_poly.pdbx_strand_id
1 'polypeptide(L)' 'MAAVLFGFFYYALYWRYRGLFNEEGRYLDPQELVVHHAQDAVLAVPAGLFALLAIVLFVAGRLHHRSETETP' A
#
# COMPACT_ATOMS: atom_id res chain seq x y z
N MET A 1 -7.53 -2.21 8.65
CA MET A 1 -7.31 -2.77 7.29
C MET A 1 -6.29 -1.96 6.49
N ALA A 2 -6.44 -0.63 6.28
CA ALA A 2 -5.47 0.15 5.49
C ALA A 2 -4.03 0.13 6.07
N ALA A 3 -3.88 0.22 7.38
CA ALA A 3 -2.55 0.12 8.01
C ALA A 3 -1.87 -1.23 7.74
N VAL A 4 -2.65 -2.31 7.68
CA VAL A 4 -2.15 -3.66 7.37
C VAL A 4 -1.76 -3.76 5.90
N LEU A 5 -2.58 -3.22 4.99
CA LEU A 5 -2.27 -3.17 3.56
C LEU A 5 -1.03 -2.31 3.28
N PHE A 6 -0.94 -1.12 3.89
CA PHE A 6 0.24 -0.27 3.80
C PHE A 6 1.49 -1.00 4.31
N GLY A 7 1.41 -1.59 5.50
CA GLY A 7 2.52 -2.37 6.07
C GLY A 7 2.94 -3.54 5.16
N PHE A 8 1.97 -4.24 4.57
CA PHE A 8 2.22 -5.32 3.62
C PHE A 8 2.94 -4.82 2.36
N PHE A 9 2.46 -3.74 1.72
CA PHE A 9 3.10 -3.19 0.53
C PHE A 9 4.48 -2.59 0.82
N TYR A 10 4.61 -1.86 1.93
CA TYR A 10 5.90 -1.34 2.38
C TYR A 10 6.90 -2.46 2.63
N TYR A 11 6.45 -3.55 3.23
CA TYR A 11 7.28 -4.72 3.45
C TYR A 11 7.70 -5.40 2.14
N ALA A 12 6.71 -5.69 1.27
CA ALA A 12 6.91 -6.44 0.04
C ALA A 12 7.79 -5.69 -0.98
N LEU A 13 7.62 -4.37 -1.10
CA LEU A 13 8.31 -3.57 -2.10
C LEU A 13 9.69 -3.07 -1.64
N TYR A 14 9.86 -2.78 -0.35
CA TYR A 14 11.07 -2.11 0.15
C TYR A 14 11.73 -2.85 1.31
N TRP A 15 11.01 -3.07 2.42
CA TRP A 15 11.66 -3.50 3.66
C TRP A 15 12.34 -4.87 3.53
N ARG A 16 11.76 -5.80 2.76
CA ARG A 16 12.35 -7.12 2.47
C ARG A 16 13.75 -7.00 1.84
N TYR A 17 13.98 -5.96 1.05
CA TYR A 17 15.19 -5.79 0.22
C TYR A 17 16.13 -4.69 0.71
N ARG A 18 15.79 -3.97 1.79
CA ARG A 18 16.50 -2.76 2.27
C ARG A 18 18.01 -2.91 2.47
N GLY A 19 18.51 -4.11 2.72
CA GLY A 19 19.93 -4.41 2.93
C GLY A 19 20.63 -5.07 1.74
N LEU A 20 19.89 -5.32 0.66
CA LEU A 20 20.36 -6.04 -0.53
C LEU A 20 20.59 -5.11 -1.72
N PHE A 21 20.15 -3.85 -1.62
CA PHE A 21 20.39 -2.84 -2.64
C PHE A 21 21.87 -2.53 -2.79
N ASN A 22 22.34 -2.46 -4.03
CA ASN A 22 23.69 -1.99 -4.36
C ASN A 22 23.80 -0.45 -4.23
N GLU A 23 24.96 0.10 -4.58
CA GLU A 23 25.24 1.54 -4.55
C GLU A 23 24.30 2.38 -5.44
N GLU A 24 23.72 1.76 -6.47
CA GLU A 24 22.72 2.38 -7.35
C GLU A 24 21.29 2.27 -6.82
N GLY A 25 21.08 1.63 -5.67
CA GLY A 25 19.76 1.40 -5.09
C GLY A 25 18.96 0.31 -5.81
N ARG A 26 19.62 -0.66 -6.44
CA ARG A 26 19.01 -1.75 -7.22
C ARG A 26 19.33 -3.10 -6.61
N TYR A 27 18.37 -4.02 -6.66
CA TYR A 27 18.55 -5.40 -6.26
C TYR A 27 17.90 -6.31 -7.30
N LEU A 28 18.66 -7.24 -7.88
CA LEU A 28 18.13 -8.28 -8.76
C LEU A 28 17.80 -9.50 -7.90
N ASP A 29 16.53 -9.86 -7.83
CA ASP A 29 16.10 -11.09 -7.18
C ASP A 29 16.44 -12.30 -8.08
N PRO A 30 17.33 -13.21 -7.68
CA PRO A 30 17.72 -14.35 -8.50
C PRO A 30 16.61 -15.41 -8.62
N GLN A 31 15.59 -15.39 -7.76
CA GLN A 31 14.48 -16.33 -7.80
C GLN A 31 13.36 -15.84 -8.71
N GLU A 32 13.00 -14.55 -8.58
CA GLU A 32 11.91 -13.95 -9.34
C GLU A 32 12.39 -13.36 -10.68
N LEU A 33 13.71 -13.18 -10.86
CA LEU A 33 14.33 -12.47 -11.99
C LEU A 33 13.79 -11.04 -12.17
N VAL A 34 13.41 -10.40 -11.07
CA VAL A 34 12.87 -9.04 -11.01
C VAL A 34 13.90 -8.10 -10.39
N VAL A 35 13.99 -6.88 -10.94
CA VAL A 35 14.81 -5.81 -10.36
C VAL A 35 13.92 -4.96 -9.46
N HIS A 36 14.31 -4.87 -8.19
CA HIS A 36 13.71 -3.99 -7.19
C HIS A 36 14.52 -2.71 -7.08
N HIS A 37 13.83 -1.58 -6.97
CA HIS A 37 14.45 -0.29 -6.76
C HIS A 37 14.16 0.23 -5.35
N ALA A 38 15.18 0.75 -4.68
CA ALA A 38 15.00 1.45 -3.40
C ALA A 38 14.03 2.64 -3.53
N GLN A 39 13.91 3.22 -4.74
CA GLN A 39 12.97 4.28 -5.07
C GLN A 39 11.50 3.82 -5.05
N ASP A 40 11.23 2.53 -5.23
CA ASP A 40 9.86 1.97 -5.19
C ASP A 40 9.22 2.13 -3.81
N ALA A 41 10.02 2.35 -2.76
CA ALA A 41 9.54 2.72 -1.43
C ALA A 41 8.66 3.98 -1.45
N VAL A 42 8.92 4.91 -2.38
CA VAL A 42 8.12 6.13 -2.54
C VAL A 42 6.69 5.80 -2.93
N LEU A 43 6.46 4.70 -3.66
CA LEU A 43 5.13 4.26 -4.08
C LEU A 43 4.28 3.76 -2.91
N ALA A 44 4.89 3.43 -1.75
CA ALA A 44 4.14 3.11 -0.54
C ALA A 44 3.29 4.30 -0.06
N VAL A 45 3.74 5.55 -0.28
CA VAL A 45 3.02 6.77 0.13
C VAL A 45 1.70 6.95 -0.64
N PRO A 46 1.67 7.02 -1.99
CA PRO A 46 0.41 7.11 -2.73
C PRO A 46 -0.46 5.87 -2.50
N ALA A 47 0.12 4.66 -2.40
CA ALA A 47 -0.65 3.45 -2.09
C ALA A 47 -1.36 3.55 -0.73
N GLY A 48 -0.68 4.05 0.30
CA GLY A 48 -1.27 4.33 1.61
C GLY A 48 -2.39 5.36 1.55
N LEU A 49 -2.21 6.43 0.77
CA LEU A 49 -3.22 7.47 0.58
C LEU A 49 -4.47 6.93 -0.12
N PHE A 50 -4.31 6.14 -1.18
CA PHE A 50 -5.43 5.49 -1.85
C PHE A 50 -6.15 4.48 -0.94
N ALA A 51 -5.41 3.73 -0.11
CA ALA A 51 -6.01 2.83 0.87
C ALA A 51 -6.84 3.59 1.93
N LEU A 52 -6.35 4.75 2.39
CA LEU A 52 -7.09 5.62 3.30
C LEU A 52 -8.36 6.16 2.64
N LEU A 53 -8.26 6.65 1.40
CA LEU A 53 -9.39 7.16 0.62
C LEU A 53 -10.47 6.09 0.45
N ALA A 54 -10.09 4.86 0.11
CA ALA A 54 -11.02 3.74 -0.03
C ALA A 54 -11.80 3.45 1.26
N ILE A 55 -11.15 3.54 2.43
CA ILE A 55 -11.81 3.40 3.73
C ILE A 55 -12.81 4.53 3.97
N VAL A 56 -12.41 5.79 3.71
CA VAL A 56 -13.28 6.94 3.90
C VAL A 56 -14.54 6.80 3.06
N LEU A 57 -14.39 6.44 1.77
CA LEU A 57 -15.52 6.22 0.88
C LEU A 57 -16.40 5.04 1.32
N PHE A 58 -15.80 3.94 1.77
CA PHE A 58 -16.54 2.79 2.27
C PHE A 58 -17.38 3.15 3.51
N VAL A 59 -16.78 3.85 4.48
CA VAL A 59 -17.49 4.28 5.70
C VAL A 59 -18.58 5.29 5.36
N ALA A 60 -18.29 6.29 4.52
CA ALA A 60 -19.27 7.27 4.07
C ALA A 60 -20.45 6.61 3.36
N GLY A 61 -20.19 5.65 2.45
CA GLY A 61 -21.23 4.89 1.78
C GLY A 61 -22.07 4.04 2.75
N ARG A 62 -21.46 3.46 3.78
CA ARG A 62 -22.19 2.71 4.82
C ARG A 62 -23.07 3.60 5.68
N LEU A 63 -22.59 4.80 6.02
CA LEU A 63 -23.36 5.79 6.77
C LEU A 63 -24.54 6.33 5.94
N HIS A 64 -24.28 6.63 4.66
CA HIS A 64 -25.32 7.09 3.75
C HIS A 64 -26.41 6.03 3.56
N HIS A 65 -26.03 4.78 3.27
CA HIS A 65 -27.00 3.69 3.14
C HIS A 65 -27.81 3.49 4.44
N ARG A 66 -27.19 3.65 5.63
CA ARG A 66 -27.93 3.60 6.90
C ARG A 66 -28.97 4.71 7.02
N SER A 67 -28.62 5.94 6.63
CA SER A 67 -29.54 7.07 6.69
C SER A 67 -30.79 6.90 5.80
N GLU A 68 -30.67 6.23 4.66
CA GLU A 68 -31.81 5.94 3.78
C GLU A 68 -32.74 4.84 4.32
N THR A 69 -32.21 3.95 5.16
CA THR A 69 -33.00 2.86 5.77
C THR A 69 -33.70 3.27 7.07
N GLU A 70 -33.36 4.42 7.65
CA GLU A 70 -33.96 4.94 8.89
C GLU A 70 -35.05 6.01 8.65
N THR A 71 -35.32 6.41 7.41
CA THR A 71 -36.47 7.26 7.08
C THR A 71 -37.74 6.41 6.90
N PRO A 72 -38.76 6.54 7.78
CA PRO A 72 -40.05 5.85 7.68
C PRO A 72 -40.95 6.41 6.58
#